data_AF-A0A699YMA5-F1
#
_entry.id   AF-A0A699YMA5-F1
#
_cell.length_a   1.000
_cell.length_b   1.000
_cell.length_c   1.000
_cell.angle_alpha   90.00
_cell.angle_beta   90.00
_cell.angle_gamma   90.00
#
_symmetry.space_group_name_H-M   'P 1'
#
loop_
_entity.id
_entity.type
_entity.pdbx_description
1 polymer ?
#
loop_
_entity_poly.entity_id
_entity_poly.type
_entity_poly.pdbx_seq_one_letter_code
_entity_poly.pdbx_strand_id
1 'polypeptide(L)'
;PFLHHSTVTSLEVTSTAPSFEPQCQGVISAALHATFMARRRNKQVPRETMLKAKLKRSFVRVVLPPADLAPCEPPPLRVLQWNVLADGLAQHGDFIKVPSAALEWETRLPLILDEIEEASADICAIQELNRYEELRALLALRGYDGCFFPKHVSPASRNRCPPDGLAIFYKKDRLEVAAQPAGTYLLDSRGRKMGHGFLQITLTDRLQGQQVVVVTTHLKAKEGQEMDNIRQSQVSSRGGRWSMAWAADCPH
;
A
#
# COMPACT_ATOMS: atom_id res chain seq x y z
N PRO A 1 20.87 4.56 11.07
CA PRO A 1 20.50 3.23 10.55
C PRO A 1 19.12 3.30 9.89
N PHE A 2 19.09 3.67 8.61
CA PHE A 2 17.86 3.64 7.83
C PHE A 2 17.48 2.19 7.59
N LEU A 3 16.26 1.80 7.97
CA LEU A 3 15.70 0.52 7.55
C LEU A 3 15.56 0.56 6.02
N HIS A 4 16.49 -0.07 5.31
CA HIS A 4 16.44 -0.22 3.86
C HIS A 4 15.34 -1.23 3.48
N HIS A 5 14.10 -0.76 3.40
CA HIS A 5 12.99 -1.54 2.85
C HIS A 5 12.93 -1.33 1.33
N SER A 6 13.10 -2.41 0.57
CA SER A 6 12.84 -2.41 -0.87
C SER A 6 11.35 -2.70 -1.10
N THR A 7 10.56 -1.64 -1.26
CA THR A 7 9.16 -1.72 -1.71
C THR A 7 9.08 -1.40 -3.19
N VAL A 8 8.34 -2.21 -3.94
CA VAL A 8 8.09 -1.96 -5.37
C VAL A 8 6.59 -2.11 -5.59
N THR A 9 6.01 -1.14 -6.31
CA THR A 9 4.65 -1.25 -6.86
C THR A 9 4.76 -1.08 -8.36
N SER A 10 4.15 -1.99 -9.10
CA SER A 10 4.07 -1.94 -10.55
C SER A 10 2.62 -1.73 -10.95
N LEU A 11 2.40 -0.81 -11.87
CA LEU A 11 1.12 -0.58 -12.52
C LEU A 11 1.29 -0.90 -14.01
N GLU A 12 0.47 -1.79 -14.55
CA GLU A 12 0.43 -2.07 -15.98
C GLU A 12 -0.98 -1.79 -16.49
N VAL A 13 -1.09 -1.15 -17.64
CA VAL A 13 -2.37 -0.83 -18.28
C VAL A 13 -2.53 -1.74 -19.49
N THR A 14 -3.55 -2.59 -19.47
CA THR A 14 -3.84 -3.57 -20.52
C THR A 14 -5.12 -3.20 -21.25
N SER A 15 -5.05 -3.04 -22.57
CA SER A 15 -6.21 -2.77 -23.42
C SER A 15 -6.86 -4.08 -23.84
N THR A 16 -7.76 -4.62 -23.01
CA THR A 16 -8.63 -5.75 -23.39
C THR A 16 -10.01 -5.60 -22.76
N ALA A 17 -11.06 -5.53 -23.59
CA ALA A 17 -12.46 -5.72 -23.19
C ALA A 17 -12.81 -7.22 -23.34
N PRO A 18 -13.66 -7.89 -22.49
CA PRO A 18 -15.10 -7.57 -22.37
C PRO A 18 -15.85 -7.97 -21.04
N SER A 19 -17.13 -7.50 -20.96
CA SER A 19 -18.44 -8.06 -20.48
C SER A 19 -18.74 -8.69 -19.08
N PHE A 20 -19.74 -8.07 -18.38
CA PHE A 20 -20.85 -8.58 -17.49
C PHE A 20 -20.49 -9.33 -16.18
N GLU A 21 -21.22 -9.34 -15.04
CA GLU A 21 -22.41 -8.69 -14.42
C GLU A 21 -22.31 -8.93 -12.87
N PRO A 22 -22.83 -8.10 -11.94
CA PRO A 22 -22.47 -8.17 -10.52
C PRO A 22 -23.57 -8.73 -9.60
N GLN A 23 -23.19 -9.26 -8.41
CA GLN A 23 -24.14 -9.39 -7.30
C GLN A 23 -23.53 -9.38 -5.89
N CYS A 24 -24.34 -8.77 -5.01
CA CYS A 24 -24.40 -8.84 -3.54
C CYS A 24 -23.54 -7.88 -2.69
N GLN A 25 -24.26 -6.88 -2.15
CA GLN A 25 -23.86 -5.92 -1.13
C GLN A 25 -23.95 -6.54 0.28
N GLY A 26 -22.96 -6.26 1.13
CA GLY A 26 -22.97 -6.53 2.56
C GLY A 26 -22.87 -5.23 3.35
N VAL A 27 -23.81 -5.04 4.29
CA VAL A 27 -23.97 -3.85 5.14
C VAL A 27 -23.01 -3.95 6.33
N ILE A 28 -22.15 -2.97 6.60
CA ILE A 28 -21.41 -2.88 7.87
C ILE A 28 -21.38 -1.46 8.45
N SER A 29 -22.23 -1.31 9.47
CA SER A 29 -22.01 -0.78 10.83
C SER A 29 -21.41 0.62 11.05
N ALA A 30 -22.32 1.57 11.30
CA ALA A 30 -22.06 2.90 11.89
C ALA A 30 -21.43 2.86 13.31
N ALA A 31 -21.37 1.70 13.98
CA ALA A 31 -20.88 1.59 15.36
C ALA A 31 -19.36 1.77 15.51
N LEU A 32 -18.58 1.43 14.47
CA LEU A 32 -17.12 1.62 14.45
C LEU A 32 -16.75 3.11 14.38
N HIS A 33 -17.49 3.91 13.62
CA HIS A 33 -17.26 5.36 13.50
C HIS A 33 -17.48 6.09 14.84
N ALA A 34 -18.58 5.76 15.54
CA ALA A 34 -18.87 6.32 16.85
C ALA A 34 -17.81 5.94 17.90
N THR A 35 -17.31 4.70 17.85
CA THR A 35 -16.27 4.21 18.78
C THR A 35 -14.91 4.87 18.51
N PHE A 36 -14.54 5.10 17.24
CA PHE A 36 -13.34 5.85 16.87
C PHE A 36 -13.40 7.31 17.35
N MET A 37 -14.53 7.99 17.12
CA MET A 37 -14.73 9.37 17.60
C MET A 37 -14.77 9.47 19.13
N ALA A 38 -15.32 8.45 19.81
CA ALA A 38 -15.34 8.39 21.27
C ALA A 38 -13.94 8.14 21.87
N ARG A 39 -13.14 7.24 21.27
CA ARG A 39 -11.74 6.99 21.68
C ARG A 39 -10.83 8.19 21.42
N ARG A 40 -11.11 8.98 20.38
CA ARG A 40 -10.45 10.28 20.11
C ARG A 40 -10.64 11.29 21.25
N ARG A 41 -11.75 11.22 22.00
CA ARG A 41 -12.00 12.11 23.16
C ARG A 41 -11.29 11.68 24.44
N ASN A 42 -11.00 10.38 24.62
CA ASN A 42 -10.55 9.85 25.92
C ASN A 42 -9.02 9.65 26.05
N LYS A 43 -8.25 9.94 25.00
CA LYS A 43 -6.78 10.05 25.04
C LYS A 43 -6.35 11.42 24.50
N GLN A 44 -6.70 12.50 25.19
CA GLN A 44 -6.10 13.81 24.94
C GLN A 44 -4.67 13.81 25.47
N VAL A 45 -3.73 13.32 24.66
CA VAL A 45 -2.35 13.80 24.75
C VAL A 45 -2.37 15.24 24.22
N PRO A 46 -1.85 16.24 24.94
CA PRO A 46 -1.86 17.62 24.49
C PRO A 46 -1.25 17.74 23.08
N ARG A 47 -2.04 18.27 22.14
CA ARG A 47 -1.66 18.48 20.73
C ARG A 47 -0.36 19.28 20.58
N GLU A 48 -0.04 20.09 21.59
CA GLU A 48 1.07 21.04 21.61
C GLU A 48 2.46 20.39 21.68
N THR A 49 2.59 19.17 22.22
CA THR A 49 3.93 18.59 22.47
C THR A 49 4.49 17.76 21.30
N MET A 50 3.71 17.52 20.22
CA MET A 50 4.10 16.61 19.12
C MET A 50 3.98 17.16 17.70
N LEU A 51 3.59 18.42 17.51
CA LEU A 51 3.51 19.00 16.17
C LEU A 51 4.84 19.67 15.79
N LYS A 52 5.84 18.86 15.42
CA LYS A 52 6.72 19.33 14.34
C LYS A 52 5.84 19.43 13.10
N ALA A 53 5.85 20.59 12.44
CA ALA A 53 5.06 20.81 11.24
C ALA A 53 5.28 19.67 10.23
N LYS A 54 4.19 19.12 9.69
CA LYS A 54 4.24 18.11 8.64
C LYS A 54 5.12 18.64 7.50
N LEU A 55 6.07 17.83 7.05
CA LEU A 55 6.91 18.17 5.90
C LEU A 55 6.01 18.40 4.69
N LYS A 56 6.04 19.61 4.12
CA LYS A 56 5.29 19.93 2.91
C LYS A 56 5.96 19.24 1.72
N ARG A 57 5.16 18.55 0.92
CA ARG A 57 5.60 17.89 -0.31
C ARG A 57 4.98 18.60 -1.52
N SER A 58 5.70 18.66 -2.63
CA SER A 58 5.24 19.25 -3.89
C SER A 58 5.38 18.24 -5.02
N PHE A 59 4.39 18.18 -5.91
CA PHE A 59 4.46 17.35 -7.11
C PHE A 59 5.44 17.95 -8.12
N VAL A 60 6.32 17.10 -8.66
CA VAL A 60 7.18 17.43 -9.80
C VAL A 60 6.56 16.85 -11.05
N ARG A 61 6.28 17.70 -12.04
CA ARG A 61 5.78 17.24 -13.35
C ARG A 61 6.94 16.65 -14.14
N VAL A 62 6.92 15.34 -14.33
CA VAL A 62 7.82 14.65 -15.27
C VAL A 62 7.11 14.61 -16.61
N VAL A 63 7.51 15.47 -17.55
CA VAL A 63 6.95 15.49 -18.91
C VAL A 63 7.68 14.42 -19.73
N LEU A 64 6.94 13.49 -20.33
CA LEU A 64 7.46 12.61 -21.38
C LEU A 64 7.26 13.31 -22.74
N PRO A 65 8.33 13.66 -23.48
CA PRO A 65 8.19 14.20 -24.83
C PRO A 65 7.59 13.14 -25.79
N PRO A 66 6.70 13.50 -26.74
CA PRO A 66 6.12 14.81 -27.02
C PRO A 66 4.63 14.85 -26.63
N ALA A 67 4.30 14.76 -25.34
CA ALA A 67 2.93 14.96 -24.87
C ALA A 67 2.76 16.38 -24.31
N ASP A 68 2.40 17.31 -25.20
CA ASP A 68 2.08 18.70 -24.85
C ASP A 68 0.94 18.79 -23.83
N LEU A 69 1.25 19.46 -22.71
CA LEU A 69 0.54 20.54 -22.00
C LEU A 69 -1.01 20.61 -21.88
N ALA A 70 -1.82 19.76 -22.50
CA ALA A 70 -3.26 19.73 -22.27
C ALA A 70 -3.60 18.97 -20.97
N PRO A 71 -4.65 19.38 -20.22
CA PRO A 71 -5.28 18.49 -19.25
C PRO A 71 -5.64 17.18 -19.97
N CYS A 72 -5.11 16.05 -19.49
CA CYS A 72 -5.58 14.76 -19.96
C CYS A 72 -7.01 14.61 -19.45
N GLU A 73 -7.99 14.70 -20.34
CA GLU A 73 -9.36 14.31 -20.06
C GLU A 73 -9.58 12.91 -20.64
N PRO A 74 -9.96 11.92 -19.80
CA PRO A 74 -10.18 12.01 -18.35
C PRO A 74 -8.88 12.13 -17.53
N PRO A 75 -8.95 12.64 -16.28
CA PRO A 75 -7.77 12.87 -15.44
C PRO A 75 -6.90 11.60 -15.28
N PRO A 76 -5.58 11.74 -15.15
CA PRO A 76 -4.69 10.60 -14.97
C PRO A 76 -5.00 9.84 -13.67
N LEU A 77 -4.69 8.55 -13.64
CA LEU A 77 -4.77 7.76 -12.41
C LEU A 77 -3.71 8.20 -11.41
N ARG A 78 -4.12 8.41 -10.17
CA ARG A 78 -3.20 8.71 -9.05
C ARG A 78 -2.94 7.47 -8.23
N VAL A 79 -1.68 7.10 -8.07
CA VAL A 79 -1.26 5.93 -7.29
C VAL A 79 -0.39 6.37 -6.11
N LEU A 80 -0.75 5.93 -4.91
CA LEU A 80 0.06 6.05 -3.70
C LEU A 80 0.69 4.69 -3.41
N GLN A 81 2.00 4.64 -3.21
CA GLN A 81 2.70 3.50 -2.64
C GLN A 81 3.21 3.88 -1.25
N TRP A 82 2.92 3.07 -0.23
CA TRP A 82 3.34 3.41 1.12
C TRP A 82 3.52 2.20 2.05
N ASN A 83 4.70 2.08 2.65
CA ASN A 83 4.93 1.22 3.81
C ASN A 83 4.52 1.97 5.09
N VAL A 84 3.49 1.48 5.78
CA VAL A 84 2.87 2.19 6.92
C VAL A 84 3.46 1.81 8.28
N LEU A 85 4.49 0.96 8.30
CA LEU A 85 5.12 0.40 9.50
C LEU A 85 4.14 -0.39 10.38
N ALA A 86 4.30 -1.71 10.42
CA ALA A 86 3.34 -2.57 11.09
C ALA A 86 3.20 -2.24 12.59
N ASP A 87 1.98 -2.37 13.11
CA ASP A 87 1.75 -2.37 14.54
C ASP A 87 2.50 -3.55 15.20
N GLY A 88 3.02 -3.34 16.40
CA GLY A 88 3.98 -4.23 17.04
C GLY A 88 5.41 -4.09 16.53
N LEU A 89 5.65 -3.76 15.25
CA LEU A 89 7.00 -3.44 14.76
C LEU A 89 7.39 -2.00 15.09
N ALA A 90 6.42 -1.07 15.07
CA ALA A 90 6.65 0.31 15.48
C ALA A 90 7.13 0.42 16.93
N GLN A 91 6.49 -0.29 17.86
CA GLN A 91 6.76 -0.17 19.30
C GLN A 91 8.00 -0.95 19.75
N HIS A 92 8.34 -2.04 19.05
CA HIS A 92 9.45 -2.93 19.38
C HIS A 92 10.63 -2.81 18.42
N GLY A 93 10.63 -1.82 17.52
CA GLY A 93 11.74 -1.50 16.64
C GLY A 93 12.74 -0.55 17.30
N ASP A 94 13.87 -0.31 16.63
CA ASP A 94 14.97 0.53 17.13
C ASP A 94 14.71 2.04 16.94
N PHE A 95 13.50 2.52 17.26
CA PHE A 95 13.09 3.92 17.11
C PHE A 95 13.42 4.77 18.34
N ILE A 96 14.67 4.69 18.82
CA ILE A 96 15.12 5.30 20.10
C ILE A 96 14.96 6.83 20.19
N LYS A 97 14.79 7.52 19.07
CA LYS A 97 14.60 8.99 19.00
C LYS A 97 13.14 9.41 18.93
N VAL A 98 12.21 8.45 18.86
CA VAL A 98 10.78 8.71 18.73
C VAL A 98 10.11 8.44 20.08
N PRO A 99 9.33 9.38 20.64
CA PRO A 99 8.59 9.11 21.87
C PRO A 99 7.63 7.94 21.66
N SER A 100 7.56 7.01 22.62
CA SER A 100 6.73 5.79 22.52
C SER A 100 5.27 6.09 22.19
N ALA A 101 4.70 7.15 22.76
CA ALA A 101 3.33 7.58 22.49
C ALA A 101 3.06 7.91 21.01
N ALA A 102 4.08 8.32 20.23
CA ALA A 102 3.95 8.57 18.80
C ALA A 102 3.94 7.28 17.95
N LEU A 103 4.47 6.18 18.51
CA LEU A 103 4.55 4.88 17.85
C LEU A 103 3.25 4.07 18.02
N GLU A 104 2.41 4.44 18.99
CA GLU A 104 1.14 3.78 19.24
C GLU A 104 0.18 3.87 18.04
N TRP A 105 -0.50 2.76 17.75
CA TRP A 105 -1.41 2.66 16.61
C TRP A 105 -2.52 3.71 16.67
N GLU A 106 -3.08 3.97 17.85
CA GLU A 106 -4.13 4.99 17.98
C GLU A 106 -3.63 6.40 17.66
N THR A 107 -2.33 6.67 17.83
CA THR A 107 -1.71 7.93 17.44
C THR A 107 -1.41 7.96 15.94
N ARG A 108 -0.94 6.84 15.37
CA ARG A 108 -0.53 6.74 13.96
C ARG A 108 -1.70 6.65 12.98
N LEU A 109 -2.75 5.89 13.30
CA LEU A 109 -3.90 5.67 12.41
C LEU A 109 -4.52 6.95 11.84
N PRO A 110 -4.84 7.99 12.63
CA PRO A 110 -5.37 9.23 12.06
C PRO A 110 -4.37 9.91 11.11
N LEU A 111 -3.06 9.87 11.41
CA LEU A 111 -2.03 10.44 10.54
C LEU A 111 -1.88 9.66 9.22
N ILE A 112 -2.02 8.34 9.28
CA ILE A 112 -2.05 7.46 8.09
C ILE A 112 -3.25 7.80 7.21
N LEU A 113 -4.40 8.00 7.83
CA LEU A 113 -5.62 8.36 7.11
C LEU A 113 -5.51 9.74 6.46
N ASP A 114 -5.03 10.74 7.20
CA ASP A 114 -4.80 12.11 6.70
C ASP A 114 -3.82 12.11 5.51
N GLU A 115 -2.77 11.27 5.55
CA GLU A 115 -1.80 11.15 4.45
C GLU A 115 -2.44 10.55 3.18
N ILE A 116 -3.27 9.51 3.32
CA ILE A 116 -3.99 8.90 2.19
C ILE A 116 -4.99 9.89 1.57
N GLU A 117 -5.70 10.65 2.41
CA GLU A 117 -6.61 11.70 1.96
C GLU A 117 -5.90 12.83 1.22
N GLU A 118 -4.81 13.36 1.78
CA GLU A 118 -4.03 14.44 1.17
C GLU A 118 -3.42 13.96 -0.16
N ALA A 119 -2.92 12.73 -0.21
CA ALA A 119 -2.44 12.10 -1.43
C ALA A 119 -3.52 11.92 -2.49
N SER A 120 -4.81 11.97 -2.10
CA SER A 120 -6.01 11.94 -2.96
C SER A 120 -5.88 10.95 -4.13
N ALA A 121 -5.34 9.77 -3.82
CA ALA A 121 -4.99 8.74 -4.79
C ALA A 121 -6.20 7.90 -5.18
N ASP A 122 -6.28 7.48 -6.44
CA ASP A 122 -7.29 6.52 -6.90
C ASP A 122 -6.96 5.10 -6.44
N ILE A 123 -5.68 4.79 -6.30
CA ILE A 123 -5.15 3.49 -5.88
C ILE A 123 -4.10 3.70 -4.79
N CYS A 124 -4.19 2.95 -3.68
CA CYS A 124 -3.20 2.94 -2.60
C CYS A 124 -2.63 1.53 -2.42
N ALA A 125 -1.36 1.34 -2.75
CA ALA A 125 -0.61 0.11 -2.53
C ALA A 125 0.17 0.20 -1.20
N ILE A 126 -0.32 -0.50 -0.19
CA ILE A 126 0.18 -0.42 1.19
C ILE A 126 0.98 -1.66 1.57
N GLN A 127 2.15 -1.47 2.19
CA GLN A 127 2.98 -2.53 2.77
C GLN A 127 3.04 -2.40 4.29
N GLU A 128 3.34 -3.51 4.97
CA GLU A 128 3.38 -3.61 6.44
C GLU A 128 2.07 -3.27 7.14
N LEU A 129 0.93 -3.54 6.51
CA LEU A 129 -0.36 -3.37 7.16
C LEU A 129 -0.75 -4.65 7.91
N ASN A 130 -0.99 -4.57 9.22
CA ASN A 130 -1.54 -5.66 10.03
C ASN A 130 -2.85 -5.32 10.75
N ARG A 131 -3.32 -4.08 10.64
CA ARG A 131 -4.62 -3.60 11.17
C ARG A 131 -5.57 -3.29 10.01
N TYR A 132 -5.66 -4.23 9.06
CA TYR A 132 -6.37 -4.05 7.80
C TYR A 132 -7.85 -3.70 7.98
N GLU A 133 -8.58 -4.44 8.81
CA GLU A 133 -10.03 -4.22 8.99
C GLU A 133 -10.37 -2.83 9.52
N GLU A 134 -9.54 -2.27 10.41
CA GLU A 134 -9.71 -0.91 10.93
C GLU A 134 -9.49 0.14 9.85
N LEU A 135 -8.39 0.03 9.10
CA LEU A 135 -8.11 0.95 8.01
C LEU A 135 -9.14 0.82 6.88
N ARG A 136 -9.53 -0.41 6.52
CA ARG A 136 -10.57 -0.71 5.52
C ARG A 136 -11.89 -0.07 5.90
N ALA A 137 -12.34 -0.20 7.15
CA ALA A 137 -13.59 0.41 7.61
C ALA A 137 -13.57 1.95 7.46
N LEU A 138 -12.44 2.59 7.81
CA LEU A 138 -12.30 4.05 7.70
C LEU A 138 -12.20 4.54 6.25
N LEU A 139 -11.51 3.78 5.39
CA LEU A 139 -11.38 4.09 3.96
C LEU A 139 -12.67 3.78 3.19
N ALA A 140 -13.47 2.81 3.63
CA ALA A 140 -14.79 2.53 3.04
C ALA A 140 -15.73 3.74 3.14
N LEU A 141 -15.68 4.49 4.24
CA LEU A 141 -16.42 5.75 4.42
C LEU A 141 -15.96 6.86 3.45
N ARG A 142 -14.80 6.70 2.81
CA ARG A 142 -14.21 7.62 1.83
C ARG A 142 -14.31 7.11 0.40
N GLY A 143 -15.16 6.10 0.17
CA GLY A 143 -15.41 5.55 -1.16
C GLY A 143 -14.39 4.52 -1.63
N TYR A 144 -13.42 4.12 -0.79
CA TYR A 144 -12.49 3.05 -1.15
C TYR A 144 -13.09 1.67 -0.89
N ASP A 145 -12.59 0.69 -1.62
CA ASP A 145 -12.61 -0.71 -1.24
C ASP A 145 -11.16 -1.24 -1.29
N GLY A 146 -10.93 -2.48 -0.91
CA GLY A 146 -9.59 -3.04 -0.94
C GLY A 146 -9.52 -4.54 -0.75
N CYS A 147 -8.32 -5.05 -0.92
CA CYS A 147 -7.95 -6.44 -0.68
C CYS A 147 -6.66 -6.50 0.14
N PHE A 148 -6.48 -7.62 0.86
CA PHE A 148 -5.35 -7.83 1.76
C PHE A 148 -4.75 -9.21 1.58
N PHE A 149 -3.42 -9.28 1.62
CA PHE A 149 -2.65 -10.50 1.56
C PHE A 149 -1.59 -10.52 2.69
N PRO A 150 -1.81 -11.29 3.76
CA PRO A 150 -0.87 -11.37 4.88
C PRO A 150 0.42 -12.09 4.47
N LYS A 151 1.53 -11.75 5.11
CA LYS A 151 2.76 -12.54 5.00
C LYS A 151 2.57 -13.91 5.65
N HIS A 152 3.15 -14.95 5.04
CA HIS A 152 3.14 -16.31 5.58
C HIS A 152 3.89 -16.39 6.94
N VAL A 153 4.97 -15.63 7.09
CA VAL A 153 5.75 -15.53 8.33
C VAL A 153 6.07 -14.06 8.59
N SER A 154 5.22 -13.41 9.38
CA SER A 154 5.36 -12.00 9.75
C SER A 154 6.21 -11.81 11.00
N PRO A 155 7.16 -10.84 11.01
CA PRO A 155 7.84 -10.42 12.23
C PRO A 155 6.90 -9.85 13.29
N ALA A 156 5.80 -9.19 12.90
CA ALA A 156 4.83 -8.59 13.82
C ALA A 156 4.15 -9.62 14.73
N SER A 157 4.00 -10.86 14.25
CA SER A 157 3.44 -11.97 15.02
C SER A 157 4.25 -12.31 16.27
N ARG A 158 5.56 -12.00 16.30
CA ARG A 158 6.40 -12.18 17.50
C ARG A 158 6.01 -11.23 18.64
N ASN A 159 5.42 -10.09 18.28
CA ASN A 159 4.96 -9.07 19.22
C ASN A 159 3.47 -9.20 19.53
N ARG A 160 2.89 -10.39 19.32
CA ARG A 160 1.46 -10.71 19.54
C ARG A 160 0.50 -9.87 18.69
N CYS A 161 0.97 -9.28 17.59
CA CYS A 161 0.14 -8.59 16.61
C CYS A 161 -0.25 -9.51 15.46
N PRO A 162 -1.34 -9.23 14.73
CA PRO A 162 -1.66 -9.94 13.49
C PRO A 162 -0.49 -9.88 12.48
N PRO A 163 -0.38 -10.85 11.57
CA PRO A 163 0.65 -10.82 10.55
C PRO A 163 0.48 -9.60 9.64
N ASP A 164 1.57 -8.86 9.45
CA ASP A 164 1.63 -7.79 8.46
C ASP A 164 1.57 -8.33 7.04
N GLY A 165 1.12 -7.50 6.12
CA GLY A 165 0.89 -7.90 4.75
C GLY A 165 0.88 -6.75 3.77
N LEU A 166 0.36 -7.09 2.59
CA LEU A 166 0.17 -6.20 1.47
C LEU A 166 -1.31 -5.88 1.35
N ALA A 167 -1.66 -4.61 1.17
CA ALA A 167 -3.02 -4.20 0.85
C ALA A 167 -3.03 -3.35 -0.42
N ILE A 168 -4.11 -3.47 -1.19
CA ILE A 168 -4.43 -2.53 -2.26
C ILE A 168 -5.80 -1.96 -1.94
N PHE A 169 -5.90 -0.64 -1.84
CA PHE A 169 -7.16 0.08 -1.79
C PHE A 169 -7.38 0.81 -3.11
N TYR A 170 -8.63 0.91 -3.55
CA TYR A 170 -9.00 1.60 -4.79
C TYR A 170 -10.33 2.34 -4.61
N LYS A 171 -10.50 3.47 -5.28
CA LYS A 171 -11.76 4.23 -5.25
C LYS A 171 -12.83 3.58 -6.13
N LYS A 172 -13.99 3.28 -5.55
CA LYS A 172 -15.10 2.58 -6.23
C LYS A 172 -15.86 3.42 -7.26
N ASP A 173 -15.77 4.74 -7.17
CA ASP A 173 -16.41 5.66 -8.11
C ASP A 173 -15.76 5.61 -9.51
N ARG A 174 -14.44 5.34 -9.55
CA ARG A 174 -13.66 5.22 -10.79
C ARG A 174 -13.29 3.79 -11.15
N LEU A 175 -12.96 2.95 -10.17
CA LEU A 175 -12.34 1.65 -10.39
C LEU A 175 -13.26 0.50 -9.97
N GLU A 176 -13.37 -0.51 -10.84
CA GLU A 176 -14.13 -1.73 -10.61
C GLU A 176 -13.24 -2.96 -10.68
N VAL A 177 -13.48 -3.96 -9.83
CA VAL A 177 -12.72 -5.22 -9.87
C VAL A 177 -13.12 -6.03 -11.10
N ALA A 178 -12.16 -6.27 -11.99
CA ALA A 178 -12.36 -7.07 -13.19
C ALA A 178 -12.05 -8.56 -12.96
N ALA A 179 -11.19 -8.88 -11.99
CA ALA A 179 -10.83 -10.25 -11.63
C ALA A 179 -10.55 -10.37 -10.13
N GLN A 180 -10.76 -11.56 -9.56
CA GLN A 180 -10.50 -11.81 -8.14
C GLN A 180 -9.04 -11.46 -7.79
N PRO A 181 -8.80 -10.71 -6.70
CA PRO A 181 -7.45 -10.42 -6.24
C PRO A 181 -6.67 -11.71 -5.95
N ALA A 182 -5.41 -11.73 -6.36
CA ALA A 182 -4.53 -12.90 -6.21
C ALA A 182 -3.28 -12.52 -5.40
N GLY A 183 -3.08 -13.21 -4.28
CA GLY A 183 -1.86 -13.13 -3.49
C GLY A 183 -0.98 -14.35 -3.72
N THR A 184 0.30 -14.14 -4.05
CA THR A 184 1.25 -15.22 -4.33
C THR A 184 2.50 -15.07 -3.47
N TYR A 185 2.84 -16.11 -2.74
CA TYR A 185 4.11 -16.18 -2.02
C TYR A 185 5.25 -16.49 -2.97
N LEU A 186 6.38 -15.83 -2.77
CA LEU A 186 7.62 -16.17 -3.46
C LEU A 186 8.13 -17.51 -2.92
N LEU A 187 8.81 -18.29 -3.77
CA LEU A 187 9.36 -19.59 -3.40
C LEU A 187 10.87 -19.50 -3.26
N ASP A 188 11.44 -20.22 -2.30
CA ASP A 188 12.89 -20.41 -2.20
C ASP A 188 13.39 -21.45 -3.23
N SER A 189 14.71 -21.66 -3.28
CA SER A 189 15.34 -22.63 -4.19
C SER A 189 14.90 -24.08 -3.98
N ARG A 190 14.20 -24.37 -2.88
CA ARG A 190 13.64 -25.70 -2.55
C ARG A 190 12.11 -25.75 -2.74
N GLY A 191 11.51 -24.71 -3.35
CA GLY A 191 10.07 -24.63 -3.59
C GLY A 191 9.23 -24.28 -2.36
N ARG A 192 9.83 -23.83 -1.25
CA ARG A 192 9.10 -23.50 -0.02
C ARG A 192 8.66 -22.04 -0.03
N LYS A 193 7.48 -21.76 0.51
CA LYS A 193 6.93 -20.40 0.64
C LYS A 193 7.84 -19.53 1.50
N MET A 194 8.30 -18.42 0.93
CA MET A 194 9.00 -17.36 1.64
C MET A 194 8.00 -16.48 2.42
N GLY A 195 8.51 -15.70 3.36
CA GLY A 195 7.71 -14.71 4.09
C GLY A 195 7.30 -13.49 3.26
N HIS A 196 7.70 -13.40 1.99
CA HIS A 196 7.38 -12.31 1.08
C HIS A 196 6.59 -12.85 -0.13
N GLY A 197 5.85 -11.97 -0.77
CA GLY A 197 4.99 -12.30 -1.89
C GLY A 197 4.58 -11.03 -2.62
N PHE A 198 3.68 -11.18 -3.58
CA PHE A 198 3.03 -10.07 -4.24
C PHE A 198 1.51 -10.22 -4.14
N LEU A 199 0.82 -9.08 -4.10
CA LEU A 199 -0.62 -8.99 -4.22
C LEU A 199 -0.93 -8.30 -5.55
N GLN A 200 -1.79 -8.94 -6.33
CA GLN A 200 -2.24 -8.46 -7.63
C GLN A 200 -3.76 -8.27 -7.63
N ILE A 201 -4.22 -7.20 -8.27
CA ILE A 201 -5.63 -6.98 -8.60
C ILE A 201 -5.74 -6.41 -10.01
N THR A 202 -6.75 -6.86 -10.75
CA THR A 202 -7.10 -6.30 -12.06
C THR A 202 -8.33 -5.43 -11.89
N LEU A 203 -8.22 -4.16 -12.28
CA LEU A 203 -9.26 -3.14 -12.17
C LEU A 203 -9.65 -2.64 -13.56
N THR A 204 -10.91 -2.28 -13.75
CA THR A 204 -11.39 -1.51 -14.90
C THR A 204 -11.49 -0.04 -14.49
N ASP A 205 -10.77 0.85 -15.17
CA ASP A 205 -10.95 2.30 -15.04
C ASP A 205 -12.17 2.73 -15.87
N ARG A 206 -13.26 3.08 -15.18
CA ARG A 206 -14.52 3.50 -15.82
C ARG A 206 -14.38 4.79 -16.60
N LEU A 207 -13.43 5.66 -16.23
CA LEU A 207 -13.23 6.93 -16.92
C LEU A 207 -12.43 6.74 -18.21
N GLN A 208 -11.40 5.91 -18.19
CA GLN A 208 -10.52 5.67 -19.34
C GLN A 208 -10.97 4.50 -20.23
N GLY A 209 -11.88 3.64 -19.74
CA GLY A 209 -12.32 2.44 -20.46
C GLY A 209 -11.25 1.36 -20.60
N GLN A 210 -10.21 1.39 -19.77
CA GLN A 210 -9.04 0.50 -19.84
C GLN A 210 -8.94 -0.37 -18.58
N GLN A 211 -8.34 -1.56 -18.74
CA GLN A 211 -7.99 -2.38 -17.59
C GLN A 211 -6.60 -2.00 -17.07
N VAL A 212 -6.46 -2.05 -15.76
CA VAL A 212 -5.25 -1.71 -15.03
C VAL A 212 -4.94 -2.84 -14.06
N VAL A 213 -3.77 -3.44 -14.21
CA VAL A 213 -3.24 -4.45 -13.31
C VAL A 213 -2.33 -3.74 -12.30
N VAL A 214 -2.72 -3.83 -11.03
CA VAL A 214 -1.94 -3.29 -9.92
C VAL A 214 -1.25 -4.45 -9.22
N VAL A 215 0.07 -4.35 -9.06
CA VAL A 215 0.85 -5.31 -8.29
C VAL A 215 1.65 -4.57 -7.22
N THR A 216 1.47 -4.98 -5.97
CA THR A 216 2.29 -4.51 -4.84
C THR A 216 3.13 -5.64 -4.28
N THR A 217 4.35 -5.33 -3.85
CA THR A 217 5.23 -6.28 -3.17
C THR A 217 6.05 -5.58 -2.08
N HIS A 218 6.54 -6.37 -1.13
CA HIS A 218 7.49 -5.94 -0.12
C HIS A 218 8.62 -6.95 -0.10
N LEU A 219 9.75 -6.58 -0.69
CA LEU A 219 10.91 -7.46 -0.83
C LEU A 219 11.72 -7.50 0.47
N LYS A 220 12.68 -8.43 0.53
CA LYS A 220 13.48 -8.65 1.73
C LYS A 220 14.37 -7.43 2.03
N ALA A 221 14.32 -6.96 3.27
CA ALA A 221 14.97 -5.71 3.72
C ALA A 221 16.46 -5.85 4.12
N LYS A 222 17.05 -7.05 4.11
CA LYS A 222 18.44 -7.24 4.56
C LYS A 222 19.46 -6.91 3.46
N GLU A 223 20.53 -6.21 3.81
CA GLU A 223 21.69 -5.96 2.93
C GLU A 223 22.52 -7.24 2.71
N GLY A 224 23.25 -7.28 1.60
CA GLY A 224 24.18 -8.34 1.24
C GLY A 224 23.97 -8.85 -0.18
N GLN A 225 25.07 -9.17 -0.87
CA GLN A 225 25.05 -9.66 -2.26
C GLN A 225 24.09 -10.84 -2.48
N GLU A 226 23.98 -11.74 -1.48
CA GLU A 226 23.04 -12.86 -1.50
C GLU A 226 21.57 -12.40 -1.48
N MET A 227 21.27 -11.31 -0.74
CA MET A 227 19.93 -10.73 -0.68
C MET A 227 19.60 -9.95 -1.95
N ASP A 228 20.58 -9.30 -2.58
CA ASP A 228 20.42 -8.68 -3.90
C ASP A 228 20.16 -9.71 -4.99
N ASN A 229 20.87 -10.84 -4.95
CA ASN A 229 20.61 -11.96 -5.85
C ASN A 229 19.21 -12.56 -5.63
N ILE A 230 18.73 -12.61 -4.38
CA ILE A 230 17.35 -13.01 -4.06
C ILE A 230 16.35 -11.96 -4.57
N ARG A 231 16.62 -10.65 -4.43
CA ARG A 231 15.74 -9.60 -4.99
C ARG A 231 15.65 -9.71 -6.50
N GLN A 232 16.78 -9.90 -7.17
CA GLN A 232 16.84 -10.12 -8.62
C GLN A 232 16.09 -11.38 -9.03
N SER A 233 16.26 -12.50 -8.32
CA SER A 233 15.53 -13.73 -8.64
C SER A 233 14.02 -13.60 -8.41
N GLN A 234 13.59 -12.84 -7.40
CA GLN A 234 12.18 -12.55 -7.13
C GLN A 234 11.52 -11.70 -8.23
N VAL A 235 12.29 -10.80 -8.85
CA VAL A 235 11.85 -10.01 -10.01
C VAL A 235 11.83 -10.88 -11.27
N SER A 236 12.88 -11.69 -11.50
CA SER A 236 13.07 -12.50 -12.71
C SER A 236 12.27 -13.81 -12.76
N SER A 237 11.84 -14.37 -11.62
CA SER A 237 11.06 -15.63 -11.59
C SER A 237 9.66 -15.50 -12.20
N ARG A 238 9.23 -14.29 -12.58
CA ARG A 238 8.07 -14.06 -13.45
C ARG A 238 8.54 -14.09 -14.90
N GLY A 239 8.38 -15.23 -15.57
CA GLY A 239 8.61 -15.44 -17.00
C GLY A 239 7.64 -14.70 -17.95
N GLY A 240 7.25 -13.48 -17.61
CA GLY A 240 6.61 -12.52 -18.52
C GLY A 240 7.59 -11.40 -18.79
N ARG A 241 7.56 -10.80 -19.98
CA ARG A 241 8.45 -9.70 -20.37
C ARG A 241 8.11 -8.42 -19.59
N TRP A 242 8.45 -8.36 -18.30
CA TRP A 242 8.30 -7.18 -17.46
C TRP A 242 9.60 -6.38 -17.50
N SER A 243 9.64 -5.28 -18.25
CA SER A 243 10.69 -4.28 -18.07
C SER A 243 10.36 -3.43 -16.85
N MET A 244 10.74 -3.87 -15.65
CA MET A 244 10.81 -2.95 -14.52
C MET A 244 11.97 -1.99 -14.78
N ALA A 245 11.65 -0.74 -15.11
CA ALA A 245 12.65 0.33 -15.14
C ALA A 245 13.16 0.53 -13.71
N TRP A 246 14.38 0.05 -13.45
CA TRP A 246 15.13 0.46 -12.28
C TRP A 246 15.50 1.93 -12.46
N ALA A 247 15.04 2.81 -11.56
CA ALA A 247 15.71 4.08 -11.34
C ALA A 247 16.98 3.81 -10.52
N ALA A 248 17.94 3.14 -11.14
CA ALA A 248 19.29 2.99 -10.63
C ALA A 248 20.26 3.62 -11.62
N ASP A 249 20.07 4.92 -11.88
CA ASP A 249 21.09 5.79 -12.46
C ASP A 249 20.98 7.14 -11.74
N CYS A 250 21.56 7.20 -10.54
CA CYS A 250 22.08 8.46 -10.02
C CYS A 250 23.52 8.57 -10.54
N PRO A 251 23.83 9.53 -11.44
CA PRO A 251 25.21 9.81 -11.77
C PRO A 251 25.92 10.41 -10.56
N HIS A 252 27.16 9.97 -10.34
CA HIS A 252 28.13 10.59 -9.43
C HIS A 252 28.41 12.05 -9.79
#